data_AF-A0A949GB59-F1
#
_entry.id   AF-A0A949GB59-F1
#
_cell.length_a   1.000
_cell.length_b   1.000
_cell.length_c   1.000
_cell.angle_alpha   90.00
_cell.angle_beta   90.00
_cell.angle_gamma   90.00
#
_symmetry.space_group_name_H-M   'P 1'
#
loop_
_entity.id
_entity.type
_entity.pdbx_description
1 polymer ?
#
loop_
_entity_poly.entity_id
_entity_poly.type
_entity_poly.pdbx_seq_one_letter_code
_entity_poly.pdbx_strand_id
1 'polypeptide(L)'
;MRNLNELDELRDAAGEMIVAEAWQKASGNAVEWGENAGCFTVPFLGERLHIIATTAGRWDHVSVQARGRCPVWEEMEHVKRMFFKDDEIAFQLHVKPKDHINLHPHVLHMWRNQTQDPPLPHPDMV
;
A
#
# COMPACT_ATOMS: atom_id res chain seq x y z
N MET A 1 -1.49 2.46 -10.93
CA MET A 1 -1.54 1.11 -10.32
C MET A 1 -1.67 0.03 -11.38
N ARG A 2 -1.19 -1.19 -11.11
CA ARG A 2 -1.54 -2.40 -11.89
C ARG A 2 -2.96 -2.86 -11.56
N ASN A 3 -3.52 -3.77 -12.38
CA ASN A 3 -4.81 -4.39 -12.10
C ASN A 3 -4.64 -5.38 -10.93
N LEU A 4 -5.36 -5.15 -9.83
CA LEU A 4 -5.20 -5.96 -8.62
C LEU A 4 -5.71 -7.40 -8.76
N ASN A 5 -6.58 -7.67 -9.75
CA ASN A 5 -7.06 -9.03 -10.02
C ASN A 5 -5.95 -9.92 -10.59
N GLU A 6 -4.88 -9.34 -11.14
CA GLU A 6 -3.68 -10.09 -11.55
C GLU A 6 -2.93 -10.70 -10.34
N LEU A 7 -3.26 -10.27 -9.12
CA LEU A 7 -2.66 -10.73 -7.86
C LEU A 7 -3.64 -11.56 -7.02
N ASP A 8 -4.75 -12.04 -7.58
CA ASP A 8 -5.78 -12.76 -6.82
C ASP A 8 -5.26 -14.03 -6.15
N GLU A 9 -4.22 -14.66 -6.70
CA GLU A 9 -3.54 -15.82 -6.08
C GLU A 9 -2.90 -15.48 -4.71
N LEU A 10 -2.59 -14.20 -4.49
CA LEU A 10 -1.99 -13.66 -3.26
C LEU A 10 -3.02 -12.94 -2.38
N ARG A 11 -4.28 -12.84 -2.83
CA ARG A 11 -5.33 -12.11 -2.12
C ARG A 11 -5.70 -12.81 -0.82
N ASP A 12 -5.79 -12.04 0.25
CA ASP A 12 -6.12 -12.51 1.60
C ASP A 12 -7.55 -12.11 1.95
N ALA A 13 -8.50 -12.98 1.61
CA ALA A 13 -9.92 -12.76 1.90
C ALA A 13 -10.21 -12.61 3.41
N ALA A 14 -9.44 -13.28 4.27
CA ALA A 14 -9.61 -13.14 5.72
C ALA A 14 -9.14 -11.75 6.18
N GLY A 15 -8.01 -11.28 5.64
CA GLY A 15 -7.53 -9.91 5.82
C GLY A 15 -8.56 -8.86 5.37
N GLU A 16 -9.20 -9.06 4.22
CA GLU A 16 -10.26 -8.18 3.71
C GLU A 16 -11.47 -8.12 4.64
N MET A 17 -11.90 -9.24 5.19
CA MET A 17 -12.98 -9.26 6.19
C MET A 17 -12.60 -8.46 7.44
N ILE A 18 -11.39 -8.68 7.98
CA ILE A 18 -10.91 -7.98 9.18
C ILE A 18 -10.83 -6.47 8.94
N VAL A 19 -10.28 -6.05 7.80
CA VAL A 19 -10.16 -4.63 7.45
C VAL A 19 -11.54 -4.01 7.22
N ALA A 20 -12.46 -4.72 6.56
CA ALA A 20 -13.82 -4.24 6.34
C ALA A 20 -14.59 -4.03 7.65
N GLU A 21 -14.50 -4.98 8.59
CA GLU A 21 -15.12 -4.87 9.91
C GLU A 21 -14.54 -3.68 10.70
N ALA A 22 -13.21 -3.53 10.69
CA ALA A 22 -12.53 -2.41 11.36
C ALA A 22 -12.95 -1.06 10.77
N TRP A 23 -13.02 -0.96 9.43
CA TRP A 23 -13.42 0.24 8.73
C TRP A 23 -14.89 0.59 8.95
N GLN A 24 -15.79 -0.40 8.91
CA GLN A 24 -17.21 -0.20 9.18
C GLN A 24 -17.43 0.31 10.60
N LYS A 25 -16.70 -0.24 11.57
CA LYS A 25 -16.76 0.21 12.96
C LYS A 25 -16.24 1.65 13.13
N ALA A 26 -15.20 2.03 12.39
CA ALA A 26 -14.58 3.35 12.50
C ALA A 26 -15.34 4.45 11.75
N SER A 27 -15.89 4.13 10.57
CA SER A 27 -16.46 5.11 9.64
C SER A 27 -17.98 5.03 9.50
N GLY A 28 -18.60 3.93 9.92
CA GLY A 28 -20.01 3.60 9.63
C GLY A 28 -20.26 3.12 8.20
N ASN A 29 -19.25 3.13 7.33
CA ASN A 29 -19.38 2.78 5.92
C ASN A 29 -18.84 1.37 5.63
N ALA A 30 -19.50 0.64 4.74
CA ALA A 30 -18.96 -0.61 4.23
C ALA A 30 -17.72 -0.37 3.34
N VAL A 31 -16.83 -1.37 3.28
CA VAL A 31 -15.75 -1.40 2.29
C VAL A 31 -16.26 -2.13 1.06
N GLU A 32 -16.08 -1.54 -0.11
CA GLU A 32 -16.29 -2.21 -1.39
C GLU A 32 -14.96 -2.75 -1.88
N TRP A 33 -14.76 -4.05 -1.70
CA TRP A 33 -13.65 -4.77 -2.32
C TRP A 33 -13.97 -5.01 -3.80
N GLY A 34 -12.99 -4.82 -4.67
CA GLY A 34 -13.17 -4.94 -6.11
C GLY A 34 -11.82 -4.90 -6.84
N GLU A 35 -11.84 -4.55 -8.12
CA GLU A 35 -10.62 -4.42 -8.94
C GLU A 35 -9.64 -3.33 -8.45
N ASN A 36 -10.12 -2.46 -7.57
CA ASN A 36 -9.47 -1.23 -7.11
C ASN A 36 -9.03 -1.28 -5.64
N ALA A 37 -9.33 -2.36 -4.92
CA ALA A 37 -8.91 -2.52 -3.53
C ALA A 37 -8.75 -4.00 -3.14
N GLY A 38 -7.82 -4.28 -2.22
CA GLY A 38 -7.68 -5.61 -1.65
C GLY A 38 -6.65 -5.71 -0.54
N CYS A 39 -6.68 -6.84 0.17
CA CYS A 39 -5.60 -7.26 1.06
C CYS A 39 -4.83 -8.42 0.44
N PHE A 40 -3.52 -8.46 0.63
CA PHE A 40 -2.65 -9.48 0.02
C PHE A 40 -1.60 -9.96 1.00
N THR A 41 -1.21 -11.23 0.88
CA THR A 41 -0.03 -11.78 1.55
C THR A 41 1.02 -12.10 0.51
N VAL A 42 2.09 -11.31 0.48
CA VAL A 42 3.18 -11.46 -0.50
C VAL A 42 4.38 -12.15 0.16
N PRO A 43 4.84 -13.31 -0.33
CA PRO A 43 6.06 -13.93 0.15
C PRO A 43 7.30 -13.23 -0.40
N PHE A 44 8.29 -12.96 0.45
CA PHE A 44 9.58 -12.41 0.02
C PHE A 44 10.72 -12.92 0.91
N LEU A 45 11.69 -13.63 0.34
CA LEU A 45 12.88 -14.16 1.04
C LEU A 45 12.61 -14.85 2.39
N GLY A 46 11.54 -15.64 2.46
CA GLY A 46 11.15 -16.37 3.68
C GLY A 46 10.24 -15.59 4.64
N GLU A 47 9.95 -14.33 4.34
CA GLU A 47 8.99 -13.51 5.05
C GLU A 47 7.63 -13.47 4.36
N ARG A 48 6.61 -13.10 5.14
CA ARG A 48 5.26 -12.82 4.64
C ARG A 48 4.95 -11.35 4.91
N LEU A 49 4.81 -10.59 3.83
CA LEU A 49 4.40 -9.20 3.88
C LEU A 49 2.87 -9.13 3.79
N HIS A 50 2.26 -8.35 4.67
CA HIS A 50 0.82 -8.06 4.61
C HIS A 50 0.63 -6.71 3.92
N ILE A 51 -0.15 -6.71 2.84
CA ILE A 51 -0.39 -5.54 2.00
C ILE A 51 -1.87 -5.18 2.07
N ILE A 52 -2.15 -3.88 2.15
CA ILE A 52 -3.45 -3.32 1.81
C ILE A 52 -3.22 -2.38 0.64
N ALA A 53 -4.00 -2.53 -0.42
CA ALA A 53 -3.90 -1.75 -1.63
C ALA A 53 -5.26 -1.11 -1.95
N THR A 54 -5.30 0.19 -2.26
CA THR A 54 -6.54 0.93 -2.57
C THR A 54 -6.30 2.03 -3.60
N THR A 55 -7.32 2.39 -4.39
CA THR A 55 -7.25 3.51 -5.37
C THR A 55 -8.20 4.68 -5.02
N ALA A 56 -8.46 4.91 -3.74
CA ALA A 56 -9.47 5.86 -3.26
C ALA A 56 -8.96 7.31 -3.19
N GLY A 57 -9.88 8.29 -3.28
CA GLY A 57 -9.56 9.69 -2.98
C GLY A 57 -8.53 10.33 -3.93
N ARG A 58 -8.43 9.86 -5.19
CA ARG A 58 -7.42 10.26 -6.20
C ARG A 58 -5.99 9.75 -5.94
N TRP A 59 -5.85 8.81 -5.03
CA TRP A 59 -4.57 8.21 -4.67
C TRP A 59 -4.59 6.72 -4.94
N ASP A 60 -3.53 6.23 -5.59
CA ASP A 60 -3.15 4.83 -5.46
C ASP A 60 -2.34 4.71 -4.17
N HIS A 61 -2.71 3.77 -3.32
CA HIS A 61 -2.12 3.57 -2.00
C HIS A 61 -1.80 2.11 -1.80
N VAL A 62 -0.60 1.85 -1.27
CA VAL A 62 -0.14 0.53 -0.86
C VAL A 62 0.50 0.67 0.52
N SER A 63 -0.07 0.01 1.52
CA SER A 63 0.58 -0.16 2.83
C SER A 63 1.21 -1.53 2.92
N VAL A 64 2.41 -1.62 3.49
CA VAL A 64 3.18 -2.85 3.63
C VAL A 64 3.55 -3.02 5.10
N GLN A 65 3.25 -4.19 5.64
CA GLN A 65 3.63 -4.58 6.99
C GLN A 65 4.53 -5.81 6.93
N ALA A 66 5.64 -5.76 7.66
CA ALA A 66 6.46 -6.92 7.98
C ALA A 66 6.23 -7.33 9.44
N ARG A 67 6.39 -8.62 9.75
CA ARG A 67 6.08 -9.14 11.08
C ARG A 67 7.07 -8.62 12.12
N GLY A 68 6.59 -7.76 13.02
CA GLY A 68 7.35 -7.31 14.19
C GLY A 68 8.44 -6.27 13.93
N ARG A 69 8.55 -5.76 12.69
CA ARG A 69 9.53 -4.74 12.30
C ARG A 69 9.03 -3.95 11.09
N CYS A 70 9.57 -2.76 10.86
CA CYS A 70 9.32 -2.05 9.61
C CYS A 70 9.82 -2.90 8.42
N PRO A 71 9.12 -2.87 7.28
CA PRO A 71 9.67 -3.38 6.03
C PRO A 71 11.00 -2.73 5.69
N VAL A 72 11.91 -3.51 5.11
CA VAL A 72 13.18 -2.99 4.57
C VAL A 72 12.98 -2.47 3.15
N TRP A 73 14.00 -1.79 2.62
CA TRP A 73 13.90 -1.19 1.30
C TRP A 73 13.61 -2.24 0.21
N GLU A 74 14.26 -3.40 0.27
CA GLU A 74 14.13 -4.48 -0.72
C GLU A 74 12.70 -5.05 -0.77
N GLU A 75 12.06 -5.17 0.40
CA GLU A 75 10.66 -5.59 0.52
C GLU A 75 9.73 -4.54 -0.09
N MET A 76 9.98 -3.26 0.20
CA MET A 76 9.19 -2.16 -0.35
C MET A 76 9.34 -2.06 -1.87
N GLU A 77 10.55 -2.22 -2.39
CA GLU A 77 10.82 -2.18 -3.84
C GLU A 77 10.15 -3.36 -4.56
N HIS A 78 10.23 -4.56 -3.99
CA HIS A 78 9.55 -5.73 -4.50
C HIS A 78 8.04 -5.50 -4.59
N VAL A 79 7.43 -5.00 -3.51
CA VAL A 79 6.00 -4.66 -3.50
C VAL A 79 5.68 -3.55 -4.50
N LYS A 80 6.54 -2.52 -4.64
CA LYS A 80 6.32 -1.46 -5.66
C LYS A 80 6.15 -2.06 -7.04
N ARG A 81 7.04 -2.97 -7.44
CA ARG A 81 7.01 -3.61 -8.77
C ARG A 81 5.77 -4.47 -9.00
N MET A 82 5.23 -5.06 -7.94
CA MET A 82 4.03 -5.89 -8.03
C MET A 82 2.74 -5.06 -8.14
N PHE A 83 2.65 -3.90 -7.48
CA PHE A 83 1.40 -3.15 -7.37
C PHE A 83 1.35 -1.90 -8.26
N PHE A 84 2.49 -1.33 -8.64
CA PHE A 84 2.58 -0.18 -9.55
C PHE A 84 3.19 -0.59 -10.88
N LYS A 85 2.87 0.16 -11.94
CA LYS A 85 3.52 -0.02 -13.24
C LYS A 85 4.97 0.46 -13.20
N ASP A 86 5.73 0.06 -14.19
CA ASP A 86 7.18 0.34 -14.23
C ASP A 86 7.46 1.83 -14.47
N ASP A 87 6.59 2.50 -15.22
CA ASP A 87 6.62 3.93 -15.54
C ASP A 87 5.93 4.81 -14.49
N GLU A 88 5.35 4.23 -13.44
CA GLU A 88 4.64 4.96 -12.39
C GLU A 88 5.56 5.34 -11.24
N ILE A 89 5.50 6.62 -10.84
CA ILE A 89 6.15 7.14 -9.64
C ILE A 89 5.28 6.80 -8.42
N ALA A 90 5.85 6.04 -7.49
CA ALA A 90 5.30 5.80 -6.16
C ALA A 90 6.31 6.28 -5.13
N PHE A 91 5.83 6.93 -4.07
CA PHE A 91 6.70 7.61 -3.11
C PHE A 91 6.22 7.41 -1.68
N GLN A 92 7.17 7.51 -0.74
CA GLN A 92 6.90 7.58 0.70
C GLN A 92 7.03 9.04 1.14
N LEU A 93 6.20 9.46 2.10
CA LEU A 93 6.15 10.83 2.58
C LEU A 93 6.50 10.90 4.07
N HIS A 94 7.39 11.82 4.42
CA HIS A 94 7.52 12.30 5.80
C HIS A 94 6.66 13.55 5.95
N VAL A 95 5.49 13.39 6.55
CA VAL A 95 4.60 14.53 6.87
C VAL A 95 5.14 15.30 8.09
N LYS A 96 4.60 16.51 8.31
CA LYS A 96 4.93 17.27 9.53
C LYS A 96 4.59 16.43 10.76
N PRO A 97 5.37 16.48 11.86
CA PRO A 97 5.12 15.65 13.03
C PRO A 97 3.69 15.73 13.59
N LYS A 98 3.08 16.93 13.55
CA LYS A 98 1.69 17.14 13.99
C LYS A 98 0.63 16.45 13.12
N ASP A 99 0.98 16.19 11.86
CA ASP A 99 0.12 15.55 10.86
C ASP A 99 0.47 14.06 10.72
N HIS A 100 1.51 13.58 11.44
CA HIS A 100 1.94 12.19 11.44
C HIS A 100 1.05 11.35 12.38
N ILE A 101 0.03 10.72 11.80
CA ILE A 101 -0.86 9.82 12.50
C ILE A 101 -0.37 8.37 12.25
N ASN A 102 0.06 7.69 13.30
CA ASN A 102 0.51 6.30 13.23
C ASN A 102 -0.48 5.38 13.97
N LEU A 103 -1.37 4.74 13.21
CA LEU A 103 -2.37 3.80 13.75
C LEU A 103 -1.85 2.36 13.82
N HIS A 104 -0.86 2.02 13.01
CA HIS A 104 -0.32 0.67 12.89
C HIS A 104 1.20 0.73 12.92
N PRO A 105 1.84 0.34 14.04
CA PRO A 105 3.30 0.34 14.11
C PRO A 105 3.87 -0.60 13.05
N HIS A 106 5.06 -0.25 12.56
CA HIS A 106 5.81 -1.06 11.60
C HIS A 106 5.15 -1.21 10.21
N VAL A 107 4.29 -0.27 9.83
CA VAL A 107 3.75 -0.18 8.47
C VAL A 107 4.47 0.94 7.72
N LEU A 108 4.92 0.63 6.52
CA LEU A 108 5.37 1.63 5.55
C LEU A 108 4.34 1.75 4.44
N HIS A 109 4.30 2.91 3.78
CA HIS A 109 3.27 3.25 2.83
C HIS A 109 3.87 3.86 1.58
N MET A 110 3.33 3.48 0.43
CA MET A 110 3.61 4.09 -0.85
C MET A 110 2.35 4.72 -1.39
N TRP A 111 2.50 5.90 -1.99
CA TRP A 111 1.42 6.64 -2.62
C TRP A 111 1.79 7.06 -4.03
N ARG A 112 0.79 7.17 -4.89
CA ARG A 112 0.84 7.84 -6.18
C ARG A 112 -0.42 8.66 -6.36
N ASN A 113 -0.28 9.92 -6.79
CA ASN A 113 -1.43 10.70 -7.22
C ASN A 113 -1.84 10.25 -8.63
N GLN A 114 -3.13 9.97 -8.82
CA GLN A 114 -3.63 9.38 -10.06
C GLN A 114 -3.59 10.34 -11.26
N THR A 115 -3.52 11.65 -11.00
CA THR A 115 -3.67 12.71 -12.01
C THR A 115 -2.40 13.48 -12.29
N GLN A 116 -1.42 13.46 -11.38
CA GLN A 116 -0.22 14.28 -11.50
C GLN A 116 0.95 13.64 -10.77
N ASP A 117 2.10 13.56 -11.44
CA ASP A 117 3.33 13.14 -10.80
C ASP A 117 3.90 14.24 -9.89
N PRO A 118 4.53 13.86 -8.75
CA PRO A 118 5.19 14.83 -7.90
C PRO A 118 6.40 15.45 -8.64
N PRO A 119 6.82 16.67 -8.26
CA PRO A 119 8.10 17.18 -8.74
C PRO A 119 9.22 16.23 -8.31
N LEU A 120 10.07 15.86 -9.25
CA LEU A 120 11.27 15.07 -8.99
C LEU A 120 12.47 16.00 -8.78
N PRO A 121 13.43 15.61 -7.91
CA PRO A 121 14.71 16.29 -7.85
C PRO A 121 15.50 16.09 -9.16
N HIS A 122 16.61 16.81 -9.31
CA HIS A 122 17.50 16.60 -10.46
C HIS A 122 18.00 15.14 -10.49
N PRO A 123 18.14 14.50 -11.67
CA PRO A 123 18.58 13.11 -11.78
C PRO A 123 19.90 12.76 -11.06
N ASP A 124 20.79 13.72 -10.86
CA ASP A 124 22.04 13.52 -10.11
C ASP A 124 21.85 13.38 -8.59
N MET A 125 20.63 13.56 -8.08
CA MET A 125 20.29 13.50 -6.66
C MET A 125 19.51 12.24 -6.26
N VAL A 126 19.17 11.37 -7.21
CA VAL A 126 18.31 10.17 -7.03
C VAL A 126 19.07 8.87 -7.18
#